data_AF-A0A2V6C1B4-F1
#
_entry.id   AF-A0A2V6C1B4-F1
#
_cell.length_a   1.000
_cell.length_b   1.000
_cell.length_c   1.000
_cell.angle_alpha   90.00
_cell.angle_beta   90.00
_cell.angle_gamma   90.00
#
_symmetry.space_group_name_H-M   'P 1'
#
loop_
_entity.id
_entity.type
_entity.pdbx_description
1 polymer ?
#
loop_
_entity_poly.entity_id
_entity_poly.type
_entity_poly.pdbx_seq_one_letter_code
_entity_poly.pdbx_strand_id
1 'polypeptide(L)'
;MTEVVTITGVSNQEFLETHARPGRVGLSGGITLIDKAIARAERHLDDEGRWSLWSHSFLFQGRRPDGHHWVIESDLQINRRHIRLGVQENRISKYFNEGLYTTLAVLDFGLSEEQVVTLVREGLELVAKGKRSGARKIGLLLGVRAASVSQGGDRPRAGR
;
A
#
# COMPACT_ATOMS: atom_id res chain seq x y z
N MET A 1 0.92 7.36 18.47
CA MET A 1 -0.56 7.44 18.51
C MET A 1 -1.00 7.56 17.06
N THR A 2 -1.78 6.61 16.54
CA THR A 2 -2.22 6.62 15.14
C THR A 2 -3.36 7.63 15.01
N GLU A 3 -3.11 8.73 14.31
CA GLU A 3 -4.13 9.74 14.03
C GLU A 3 -4.91 9.34 12.77
N VAL A 4 -6.23 9.28 12.87
CA VAL A 4 -7.11 9.03 11.73
C VAL A 4 -7.75 10.35 11.35
N VAL A 5 -7.41 10.85 10.16
CA VAL A 5 -7.98 12.07 9.59
C VAL A 5 -8.95 11.68 8.47
N THR A 6 -10.24 11.99 8.65
CA THR A 6 -11.24 11.78 7.62
C THR A 6 -11.31 13.01 6.71
N ILE A 7 -11.10 12.80 5.42
CA ILE A 7 -11.22 13.85 4.40
C ILE A 7 -12.52 13.63 3.65
N THR A 8 -13.31 14.70 3.49
CA THR A 8 -14.62 14.65 2.83
C THR A 8 -14.72 15.74 1.77
N GLY A 9 -15.64 15.57 0.80
CA GLY A 9 -15.89 16.57 -0.24
C GLY A 9 -14.79 16.70 -1.29
N VAL A 10 -13.92 15.69 -1.42
CA VAL A 10 -12.85 15.64 -2.44
C VAL A 10 -13.02 14.38 -3.30
N SER A 11 -12.59 14.49 -4.55
CA SER A 11 -12.54 13.34 -5.44
C SER A 11 -11.37 12.40 -5.12
N ASN A 12 -11.43 11.16 -5.62
CA ASN A 12 -10.30 10.22 -5.52
C ASN A 12 -9.02 10.81 -6.13
N GLN A 13 -9.13 11.54 -7.24
CA GLN A 13 -7.99 12.17 -7.89
C GLN A 13 -7.35 13.23 -6.99
N GLU A 14 -8.14 14.19 -6.49
CA GLU A 14 -7.63 15.27 -5.62
C GLU A 14 -6.99 14.71 -4.34
N PHE A 15 -7.64 13.71 -3.74
CA PHE A 15 -7.11 13.03 -2.57
C PHE A 15 -5.74 12.39 -2.86
N LEU A 16 -5.62 11.63 -3.94
CA LEU A 16 -4.38 10.92 -4.26
C LEU A 16 -3.28 11.88 -4.74
N GLU A 17 -3.60 12.92 -5.51
CA GLU A 17 -2.61 13.93 -5.90
C GLU A 17 -2.02 14.66 -4.69
N THR A 18 -2.81 14.85 -3.63
CA THR A 18 -2.37 15.51 -2.41
C THR A 18 -1.56 14.57 -1.50
N HIS A 19 -1.97 13.30 -1.39
CA HIS A 19 -1.49 12.41 -0.34
C HIS A 19 -0.53 11.29 -0.79
N ALA A 20 -0.40 10.98 -2.09
CA ALA A 20 0.40 9.88 -2.65
C ALA A 20 1.92 10.14 -2.66
N ARG A 21 2.51 10.43 -1.51
CA ARG A 21 3.96 10.63 -1.34
C ARG A 21 4.72 9.30 -1.34
N PRO A 22 5.97 9.26 -1.84
CA PRO A 22 6.79 8.05 -1.82
C PRO A 22 6.89 7.42 -0.42
N GLY A 23 6.86 6.09 -0.35
CA GLY A 23 7.02 5.34 0.91
C GLY A 23 5.75 5.22 1.77
N ARG A 24 4.68 5.96 1.44
CA ARG A 24 3.36 5.75 2.01
C ARG A 24 2.67 4.53 1.39
N VAL A 25 1.67 3.98 2.08
CA VAL A 25 0.85 2.88 1.56
C VAL A 25 -0.54 3.37 1.24
N GLY A 26 -1.04 3.01 0.06
CA GLY A 26 -2.44 3.19 -0.30
C GLY A 26 -3.23 1.93 -0.01
N LEU A 27 -4.47 2.11 0.46
CA LEU A 27 -5.49 1.09 0.54
C LEU A 27 -6.67 1.50 -0.34
N SER A 28 -7.27 0.54 -1.02
CA SER A 28 -8.50 0.76 -1.77
C SER A 28 -9.50 -0.36 -1.56
N GLY A 29 -10.78 -0.01 -1.44
CA GLY A 29 -11.89 -0.95 -1.57
C GLY A 29 -12.57 -0.80 -2.92
N GLY A 30 -12.58 -1.87 -3.69
CA GLY A 30 -13.29 -1.94 -4.96
C GLY A 30 -14.66 -2.60 -4.86
N ILE A 31 -15.47 -2.46 -5.91
CA ILE A 31 -16.81 -3.07 -5.97
C ILE A 31 -16.90 -4.33 -6.83
N THR A 32 -15.79 -4.79 -7.43
CA THR A 32 -15.81 -5.96 -8.31
C THR A 32 -16.09 -7.24 -7.52
N LEU A 33 -16.41 -8.34 -8.22
CA LEU A 33 -16.60 -9.65 -7.57
C LEU A 33 -15.34 -10.13 -6.85
N ILE A 34 -14.15 -9.83 -7.41
CA ILE A 34 -12.87 -10.18 -6.78
C ILE A 34 -12.69 -9.37 -5.49
N ASP A 35 -12.98 -8.07 -5.53
CA ASP A 35 -12.87 -7.20 -4.35
C ASP A 35 -13.76 -7.69 -3.21
N LYS A 36 -15.02 -8.00 -3.51
CA LYS A 36 -15.99 -8.54 -2.54
C LYS A 36 -15.55 -9.90 -2.00
N ALA A 37 -14.94 -10.74 -2.83
CA ALA A 37 -14.42 -12.04 -2.40
C ALA A 37 -13.23 -11.87 -1.44
N ILE A 38 -12.31 -10.93 -1.71
CA ILE A 38 -11.21 -10.59 -0.80
C ILE A 38 -11.76 -10.07 0.53
N ALA A 39 -12.66 -9.09 0.48
CA ALA A 39 -13.28 -8.50 1.67
C ALA A 39 -13.97 -9.54 2.57
N ARG A 40 -14.60 -10.55 1.96
CA ARG A 40 -15.23 -11.68 2.65
C ARG A 40 -14.20 -12.68 3.19
N ALA A 41 -13.14 -12.98 2.44
CA ALA A 41 -12.11 -13.93 2.86
C ALA A 41 -11.33 -13.41 4.07
N GLU A 42 -11.10 -12.10 4.13
CA GLU A 42 -10.41 -11.42 5.24
C GLU A 42 -11.25 -11.30 6.52
N ARG A 43 -12.52 -11.71 6.49
CA ARG A 43 -13.43 -11.67 7.64
C ARG A 43 -12.84 -12.32 8.90
N HIS A 44 -12.05 -13.38 8.74
CA HIS A 44 -11.44 -14.09 9.87
C HIS A 44 -10.31 -13.32 10.57
N LEU A 45 -9.86 -12.18 10.00
CA LEU A 45 -8.85 -11.31 10.60
C LEU A 45 -9.45 -10.32 11.61
N ASP A 46 -10.78 -10.21 11.62
CA ASP A 46 -11.54 -9.38 12.54
C ASP A 46 -12.23 -10.28 13.56
N ASP A 47 -12.02 -10.02 14.86
CA ASP A 47 -12.54 -10.86 15.95
C ASP A 47 -14.08 -10.92 15.97
N GLU A 48 -14.74 -9.90 15.40
CA GLU A 48 -16.20 -9.82 15.25
C GLU A 48 -16.68 -10.37 13.89
N GLY A 49 -15.76 -10.78 13.02
CA GLY A 49 -16.06 -11.28 11.70
C GLY A 49 -16.73 -10.21 10.83
N ARG A 50 -16.26 -8.97 10.83
CA ARG A 50 -16.74 -7.96 9.86
C ARG A 50 -16.02 -8.12 8.52
N TRP A 51 -16.64 -7.62 7.46
CA TRP A 51 -16.01 -7.61 6.14
C TRP A 51 -14.95 -6.52 6.10
N SER A 52 -13.81 -6.80 5.46
CA SER A 52 -12.77 -5.78 5.26
C SER A 52 -13.29 -4.67 4.34
N LEU A 53 -12.99 -3.42 4.68
CA LEU A 53 -13.24 -2.27 3.81
C LEU A 53 -12.22 -2.16 2.66
N TRP A 54 -11.15 -2.95 2.73
CA TRP A 54 -10.01 -2.86 1.85
C TRP A 54 -9.88 -4.16 1.07
N SER A 55 -9.91 -4.08 -0.25
CA SER A 55 -9.65 -5.24 -1.10
C SER A 55 -8.24 -5.26 -1.66
N HIS A 56 -7.52 -4.13 -1.57
CA HIS A 56 -6.24 -3.99 -2.23
C HIS A 56 -5.32 -2.98 -1.53
N SER A 57 -4.01 -3.20 -1.68
CA SER A 57 -2.97 -2.35 -1.09
C SER A 57 -1.79 -2.16 -2.04
N PHE A 58 -1.15 -1.01 -1.95
CA PHE A 58 -0.06 -0.62 -2.84
C PHE A 58 0.91 0.36 -2.19
N LEU A 59 2.17 0.34 -2.62
CA LEU A 59 3.22 1.24 -2.15
C LEU A 59 3.36 2.42 -3.12
N PHE A 60 3.31 3.66 -2.62
CA PHE A 60 3.53 4.84 -3.44
C PHE A 60 5.02 5.02 -3.78
N GLN A 61 5.30 5.27 -5.05
CA GLN A 61 6.62 5.68 -5.54
C GLN A 61 6.74 7.21 -5.66
N GLY A 62 5.61 7.93 -5.58
CA GLY A 62 5.53 9.36 -5.86
C GLY A 62 5.47 9.69 -7.34
N ARG A 63 5.67 10.98 -7.65
CA ARG A 63 5.59 11.52 -9.01
C ARG A 63 6.90 11.30 -9.77
N ARG A 64 6.77 10.76 -10.99
CA ARG A 64 7.90 10.53 -11.92
C ARG A 64 8.04 11.69 -12.92
N PRO A 65 9.14 11.74 -13.71
CA PRO A 65 9.33 12.75 -14.75
C PRO A 65 8.21 12.81 -15.81
N ASP A 66 7.43 11.73 -15.98
CA ASP A 66 6.25 11.72 -16.85
C ASP A 66 5.04 12.48 -16.26
N GLY A 67 5.20 13.09 -15.08
CA GLY A 67 4.19 13.88 -14.42
C GLY A 67 3.15 13.05 -13.66
N HIS A 68 3.22 11.73 -13.67
CA HIS A 68 2.25 10.86 -13.01
C HIS A 68 2.78 10.29 -11.69
N HIS A 69 1.87 10.03 -10.74
CA HIS A 69 2.20 9.22 -9.57
C HIS A 69 2.16 7.74 -9.95
N TRP A 70 3.17 7.01 -9.45
CA TRP A 70 3.32 5.59 -9.67
C TRP A 70 3.20 4.81 -8.37
N VAL A 71 2.73 3.58 -8.48
CA VAL A 71 2.61 2.65 -7.35
C VAL A 71 3.28 1.32 -7.68
N ILE A 72 3.68 0.59 -6.64
CA ILE A 72 4.12 -0.80 -6.71
C ILE A 72 3.06 -1.65 -6.04
N GLU A 73 2.55 -2.64 -6.75
CA GLU A 73 1.45 -3.47 -6.28
C GLU A 73 1.51 -4.90 -6.82
N SER A 74 0.94 -5.85 -6.08
CA SER A 74 0.69 -7.19 -6.59
C SER A 74 -0.70 -7.22 -7.20
N ASP A 75 -0.82 -7.28 -8.51
CA ASP A 75 -2.10 -7.13 -9.19
C ASP A 75 -2.31 -8.22 -10.25
N LEU A 76 -3.57 -8.46 -10.60
CA LEU A 76 -3.99 -9.46 -11.57
C LEU A 76 -4.52 -8.75 -12.81
N GLN A 77 -3.67 -8.67 -13.84
CA GLN A 77 -4.09 -8.17 -15.14
C GLN A 77 -4.54 -9.32 -16.02
N ILE A 78 -5.81 -9.29 -16.42
CA ILE A 78 -6.37 -10.22 -17.40
C ILE A 78 -6.55 -9.45 -18.70
N ASN A 79 -5.79 -9.82 -19.74
CA ASN A 79 -6.04 -9.38 -21.10
C ASN A 79 -6.40 -10.59 -21.98
N ARG A 80 -6.95 -10.36 -23.19
CA ARG A 80 -7.50 -11.42 -24.06
C ARG A 80 -6.51 -12.55 -24.40
N ARG A 81 -5.20 -12.38 -24.19
CA ARG A 81 -4.17 -13.37 -24.53
C ARG A 81 -3.24 -13.76 -23.36
N HIS A 82 -3.18 -12.96 -22.30
CA HIS A 82 -2.24 -13.12 -21.19
C HIS A 82 -2.90 -12.76 -19.85
N ILE A 83 -2.70 -13.64 -18.87
CA ILE A 83 -2.97 -13.36 -17.45
C ILE A 83 -1.62 -13.05 -16.81
N ARG A 84 -1.46 -11.83 -16.29
CA ARG A 84 -0.26 -11.42 -15.55
C ARG A 84 -0.63 -11.28 -14.08
N LEU A 85 -0.04 -12.13 -13.25
CA LEU A 85 -0.16 -12.07 -11.80
C LEU A 85 1.23 -11.87 -11.20
N GLY A 86 1.41 -10.79 -10.43
CA GLY A 86 2.66 -10.53 -9.73
C GLY A 86 2.85 -9.08 -9.36
N VAL A 87 4.01 -8.80 -8.76
CA VAL A 87 4.41 -7.43 -8.42
C VAL A 87 4.68 -6.67 -9.71
N GLN A 88 4.06 -5.51 -9.85
CA GLN A 88 4.15 -4.65 -11.02
C GLN A 88 4.04 -3.18 -10.62
N GLU A 89 4.37 -2.33 -11.58
CA GLU A 89 4.21 -0.89 -11.46
C GLU A 89 3.00 -0.45 -12.25
N ASN A 90 2.17 0.38 -11.63
CA ASN A 90 1.01 0.97 -12.29
C ASN A 90 0.93 2.46 -12.00
N ARG A 91 0.24 3.19 -12.89
CA ARG A 91 -0.14 4.57 -12.64
C ARG A 91 -1.25 4.62 -11.61
N ILE A 92 -1.16 5.58 -10.70
CA ILE A 92 -2.18 5.80 -9.68
C ILE A 92 -3.56 6.11 -10.27
N SER A 93 -3.60 6.63 -11.50
CA SER A 93 -4.83 7.06 -12.17
C SER A 93 -5.85 5.95 -12.34
N LYS A 94 -5.43 4.68 -12.24
CA LYS A 94 -6.32 3.53 -12.08
C LYS A 94 -7.35 3.76 -10.97
N TYR A 95 -6.95 4.35 -9.85
CA TYR A 95 -7.77 4.56 -8.66
C TYR A 95 -8.63 5.82 -8.69
N PHE A 96 -8.59 6.62 -9.78
CA PHE A 96 -9.41 7.83 -9.89
C PHE A 96 -10.89 7.54 -10.18
N ASN A 97 -11.21 6.34 -10.66
CA ASN A 97 -12.58 5.95 -10.95
C ASN A 97 -13.35 5.61 -9.65
N GLU A 98 -14.10 6.58 -9.14
CA GLU A 98 -14.94 6.45 -7.93
C GLU A 98 -16.06 5.43 -8.07
N GLY A 99 -16.52 5.17 -9.29
CA GLY A 99 -17.49 4.11 -9.56
C GLY A 99 -16.92 2.71 -9.37
N LEU A 100 -15.59 2.55 -9.41
CA LEU A 100 -14.91 1.27 -9.18
C LEU A 100 -14.27 1.18 -7.80
N TYR A 101 -13.69 2.29 -7.31
CA TYR A 101 -12.97 2.36 -6.04
C TYR A 101 -13.69 3.32 -5.10
N THR A 102 -14.51 2.75 -4.22
CA THR A 102 -15.45 3.50 -3.37
C THR A 102 -14.87 3.90 -2.02
N THR A 103 -13.74 3.31 -1.63
CA THR A 103 -13.01 3.68 -0.42
C THR A 103 -11.52 3.79 -0.72
N LEU A 104 -10.88 4.81 -0.17
CA LEU A 104 -9.43 5.03 -0.26
C LEU A 104 -8.89 5.46 1.10
N ALA A 105 -7.67 5.00 1.40
CA ALA A 105 -6.88 5.51 2.52
C ALA A 105 -5.41 5.58 2.16
N VAL A 106 -4.69 6.49 2.81
CA VAL A 106 -3.24 6.60 2.75
C VAL A 106 -2.69 6.44 4.15
N LEU A 107 -1.78 5.50 4.32
CA LEU A 107 -1.05 5.26 5.56
C LEU A 107 0.33 5.94 5.47
N ASP A 108 0.60 6.82 6.42
CA ASP A 108 1.91 7.41 6.63
C ASP A 108 2.58 6.80 7.87
N PHE A 109 3.73 6.16 7.67
CA PHE A 109 4.50 5.53 8.74
C PHE A 109 5.57 6.45 9.32
N GLY A 110 5.70 7.70 8.84
CA GLY A 110 6.71 8.64 9.30
C GLY A 110 8.14 8.20 8.99
N LEU A 111 8.34 7.53 7.85
CA LEU A 111 9.65 7.02 7.43
C LEU A 111 10.62 8.17 7.11
N SER A 112 11.89 7.99 7.45
CA SER A 112 12.96 8.89 7.00
C SER A 112 13.17 8.80 5.50
N GLU A 113 13.82 9.80 4.90
CA GLU A 113 14.11 9.81 3.46
C GLU A 113 14.94 8.58 3.05
N GLU A 114 15.93 8.17 3.85
CA GLU A 114 16.75 6.98 3.58
C GLU A 114 15.93 5.69 3.63
N GLN A 115 14.97 5.63 4.57
CA GLN A 115 14.05 4.50 4.68
C GLN A 115 13.11 4.44 3.48
N VAL A 116 12.58 5.59 3.04
CA VAL A 116 11.74 5.70 1.84
C VAL A 116 12.51 5.26 0.60
N VAL A 117 13.72 5.77 0.39
CA VAL A 117 14.58 5.39 -0.74
C VAL A 117 14.84 3.89 -0.74
N THR A 118 15.16 3.32 0.43
CA THR A 118 15.39 1.88 0.54
C THR A 118 14.12 1.09 0.24
N LEU A 119 12.98 1.50 0.80
CA LEU A 119 11.70 0.81 0.62
C LEU A 119 11.27 0.79 -0.85
N VAL A 120 11.35 1.92 -1.54
CA VAL A 120 11.02 2.03 -2.96
C VAL A 120 11.99 1.19 -3.81
N ARG A 121 13.29 1.23 -3.50
CA ARG A 121 14.30 0.39 -4.18
C ARG A 121 13.98 -1.11 -4.06
N GLU A 122 13.72 -1.59 -2.84
CA GLU A 122 13.39 -3.01 -2.63
C GLU A 122 12.08 -3.40 -3.32
N GLY A 123 11.09 -2.49 -3.37
CA GLY A 123 9.87 -2.68 -4.15
C GLY A 123 10.16 -2.85 -5.65
N LEU A 124 11.01 -1.99 -6.22
CA LEU A 124 11.41 -2.06 -7.63
C LEU A 124 12.23 -3.32 -7.94
N GLU A 125 13.06 -3.77 -7.01
CA GLU A 125 13.76 -5.05 -7.11
C GLU A 125 12.79 -6.24 -7.18
N LEU A 126 11.66 -6.19 -6.46
CA LEU A 126 10.62 -7.22 -6.55
C LEU A 126 9.91 -7.20 -7.91
N VAL A 127 9.65 -6.01 -8.47
CA VAL A 127 9.12 -5.84 -9.83
C VAL A 127 10.09 -6.46 -10.85
N ALA A 128 11.37 -6.07 -10.79
CA ALA A 128 12.40 -6.52 -11.73
C ALA A 128 12.58 -8.05 -11.72
N LYS A 129 12.46 -8.67 -10.54
CA LYS A 129 12.57 -10.13 -10.39
C LYS A 129 11.33 -10.89 -10.85
N GLY A 130 10.25 -10.20 -11.25
CA GLY A 130 9.03 -10.80 -11.80
C GLY A 130 8.39 -11.85 -10.88
N LYS A 131 8.64 -11.78 -9.57
CA LYS A 131 8.21 -12.83 -8.64
C LYS A 131 6.69 -12.83 -8.53
N ARG A 132 6.08 -14.02 -8.65
CA ARG A 132 4.71 -14.33 -8.19
C ARG A 132 4.68 -14.33 -6.66
N SER A 133 5.03 -13.21 -6.03
CA SER A 133 4.96 -13.02 -4.59
C SER A 133 3.75 -12.13 -4.32
N GLY A 134 2.66 -12.73 -3.83
CA GLY A 134 1.41 -12.01 -3.58
C GLY A 134 1.55 -10.86 -2.57
N ALA A 135 0.51 -10.02 -2.50
CA ALA A 135 0.39 -8.82 -1.67
C ALA A 135 0.87 -8.97 -0.20
N ARG A 136 0.83 -10.20 0.35
CA ARG A 136 1.36 -10.55 1.68
C ARG A 136 2.79 -10.06 1.97
N LYS A 137 3.68 -9.97 0.97
CA LYS A 137 5.06 -9.53 1.23
C LYS A 137 5.23 -8.02 1.38
N ILE A 138 4.36 -7.18 0.81
CA ILE A 138 4.42 -5.72 1.03
C ILE A 138 3.98 -5.41 2.48
N GLY A 139 2.90 -6.05 2.94
CA GLY A 139 2.48 -5.99 4.35
C GLY A 139 3.54 -6.54 5.32
N LEU A 140 4.20 -7.66 4.99
CA LEU A 140 5.29 -8.22 5.80
C LEU A 140 6.55 -7.35 5.78
N LEU A 141 6.91 -6.73 4.65
CA LEU A 141 8.10 -5.88 4.54
C LEU A 141 8.00 -4.65 5.45
N LEU A 142 6.79 -4.11 5.62
CA LEU A 142 6.49 -3.03 6.56
C LEU A 142 6.48 -3.53 8.02
N GLY A 143 5.95 -4.74 8.27
CA GLY A 143 5.94 -5.36 9.60
C GLY A 143 7.32 -5.77 10.15
N VAL A 144 8.27 -6.17 9.30
CA VAL A 144 9.60 -6.64 9.74
C VAL A 144 10.55 -5.49 10.10
N ARG A 145 10.37 -4.29 9.51
CA ARG A 145 11.27 -3.14 9.75
C ARG A 145 10.88 -2.29 10.96
N ALA A 146 9.60 -2.19 11.28
CA ALA A 146 9.15 -1.52 12.51
C ALA A 146 9.66 -2.25 13.79
N ALA A 147 9.78 -3.58 13.75
CA ALA A 147 10.33 -4.37 14.85
C ALA A 147 11.85 -4.17 15.05
N SER A 148 12.61 -3.93 13.98
CA SER A 148 14.07 -3.84 14.03
C SER A 148 14.61 -2.44 14.35
N VAL A 149 13.78 -1.40 14.38
CA VAL A 149 14.16 -0.04 14.80
C VAL A 149 13.85 0.23 16.30
N SER A 150 13.17 -0.69 16.99
CA SER A 150 12.84 -0.55 18.43
C SER A 150 13.92 -1.07 19.40
N GLN A 151 15.06 -1.58 18.92
CA GLN A 151 16.18 -2.04 19.77
C GLN A 151 17.45 -1.18 19.60
N GLY A 152 17.29 0.14 19.76
CA GLY A 152 18.39 1.10 19.82
C GLY A 152 18.13 2.21 20.83
N GLY A 153 17.66 1.85 22.03
CA GLY A 153 17.40 2.77 23.14
C GLY A 153 18.29 2.43 24.33
N ASP A 154 19.27 3.29 24.56
CA ASP A 154 20.28 3.28 25.61
C ASP A 154 19.71 2.95 27.00
N ARG A 155 20.29 1.96 27.70
CA ARG A 155 20.03 1.76 29.13
C ARG A 155 20.97 2.67 29.91
N PRO A 156 20.49 3.56 30.79
CA PRO A 156 21.39 4.29 31.66
C PRO A 156 22.07 3.30 32.62
N ARG A 157 23.40 3.31 32.64
CA ARG A 157 24.18 2.71 33.72
C ARG A 157 23.86 3.46 35.01
N ALA A 158 23.11 2.83 35.91
CA ALA A 158 23.04 3.27 37.29
C ALA A 158 24.40 2.98 37.94
N GLY A 159 25.13 4.05 38.22
CA GLY A 159 26.34 4.03 39.01
C GLY A 159 26.05 4.30 40.48
N ARG A 160 26.86 3.63 41.31
CA ARG A 160 27.06 3.73 42.76
C ARG A 160 26.11 2.92 43.64
#